data_AF-A0A2G9UVN5-F1
#
_entry.id   AF-A0A2G9UVN5-F1
#
_cell.length_a   1.000
_cell.length_b   1.000
_cell.length_c   1.000
_cell.angle_alpha   90.00
_cell.angle_beta   90.00
_cell.angle_gamma   90.00
#
_symmetry.space_group_name_H-M   'P 1'
#
loop_
_entity.id
_entity.type
_entity.pdbx_description
1 polymer ?
#
loop_
_entity_poly.entity_id
_entity_poly.type
_entity_poly.pdbx_seq_one_letter_code
_entity_poly.pdbx_strand_id
1 'polypeptide(L)'
;MDELLVVVHDRADHSKRSLSIPFTLNDTVQSIEEKISARTGVPPDLLKVGAVLSHIRGNWEHAECSVCLDEHTTYLFDFGCRHMVCRQCLYECLAFALKEGRFVFRPPFGYTITCPYPGCERCIADAHHFRILGNEKYQLYQKIAAEKLVELDDRGVFCPYPDCNSSFFWEIEDDDGKTSCPDCLRLFCRLCKSAQCVCGIEDPTTITIQATTKKCPGCKVNTERNEGCTHIHCTNCGMDWCFICVGPWTEDCQWNHWFD
;
A
#
# COMPACT_ATOMS: atom_id res chain seq x y z
N MET A 1 1.29 -9.80 30.35
CA MET A 1 -0.16 -10.04 30.18
C MET A 1 -0.75 -8.67 30.08
N ASP A 2 -1.24 -8.31 28.89
CA ASP A 2 -1.64 -6.94 28.60
C ASP A 2 -3.07 -6.71 29.07
N GLU A 3 -3.39 -5.47 29.44
CA GLU A 3 -4.72 -5.10 29.93
C GLU A 3 -5.37 -4.11 28.99
N LEU A 4 -6.61 -4.41 28.61
CA LEU A 4 -7.47 -3.53 27.83
C LEU A 4 -8.33 -2.69 28.79
N LEU A 5 -8.17 -1.37 28.77
CA LEU A 5 -9.02 -0.48 29.54
C LEU A 5 -10.37 -0.28 28.82
N VAL A 6 -11.45 -0.77 29.44
CA VAL A 6 -12.82 -0.66 28.93
C VAL A 6 -13.61 0.30 29.80
N VAL A 7 -14.29 1.27 29.18
CA VAL A 7 -15.24 2.14 29.86
C VAL A 7 -16.64 1.66 29.57
N VAL A 8 -17.33 1.18 30.60
CA VAL A 8 -18.74 0.77 30.52
C VAL A 8 -19.59 1.98 30.85
N HIS A 9 -20.43 2.37 29.90
CA HIS A 9 -21.41 3.44 30.07
C HIS A 9 -22.81 2.86 30.05
N ASP A 10 -23.50 2.95 31.18
CA ASP A 10 -24.89 2.55 31.28
C ASP A 10 -25.78 3.66 30.70
N ARG A 11 -26.66 3.29 29.76
CA ARG A 11 -27.54 4.24 29.06
C ARG A 11 -28.79 4.60 29.88
N ALA A 12 -29.17 3.80 30.86
CA ALA A 12 -30.36 4.03 31.67
C ALA A 12 -30.09 5.10 32.75
N ASP A 13 -28.91 5.09 33.35
CA ASP A 13 -28.55 6.00 34.44
C ASP A 13 -27.36 6.93 34.15
N HIS A 14 -26.76 6.83 32.95
CA HIS A 14 -25.58 7.61 32.52
C HIS A 14 -24.32 7.39 33.36
N SER A 15 -24.28 6.35 34.19
CA SER A 15 -23.10 6.01 34.99
C SER A 15 -21.96 5.50 34.10
N LYS A 16 -20.72 5.76 34.54
CA LYS A 16 -19.50 5.31 33.87
C LYS A 16 -18.63 4.55 34.86
N ARG A 17 -18.15 3.38 34.46
CA ARG A 17 -17.15 2.61 35.22
C ARG A 17 -16.04 2.13 34.31
N SER A 18 -14.81 2.18 34.80
CA SER A 18 -13.63 1.67 34.09
C SER A 18 -13.30 0.26 34.56
N LEU A 19 -12.95 -0.62 33.63
CA LEU A 19 -12.59 -2.02 33.87
C LEU A 19 -11.29 -2.34 33.12
N SER A 20 -10.38 -3.07 33.75
CA SER A 20 -9.13 -3.52 33.11
C SER A 20 -9.24 -4.98 32.69
N ILE A 21 -9.49 -5.28 31.42
CA ILE A 21 -9.72 -6.63 30.93
C ILE A 21 -8.38 -7.26 30.49
N PRO A 22 -7.91 -8.34 31.12
CA PRO A 22 -6.69 -9.02 30.68
C PRO A 22 -6.92 -9.71 29.32
N PHE A 23 -5.98 -9.52 28.40
CA PHE A 23 -6.01 -10.15 27.09
C PHE A 23 -4.65 -10.73 26.66
N THR A 24 -4.70 -11.57 25.65
CA THR A 24 -3.61 -12.28 25.00
C THR A 24 -3.77 -12.17 23.48
N LEU A 25 -2.71 -12.47 22.72
CA LEU A 25 -2.74 -12.42 21.25
C LEU A 25 -3.76 -13.38 20.61
N ASN A 26 -4.23 -14.40 21.35
CA ASN A 26 -5.23 -15.36 20.86
C ASN A 26 -6.67 -14.92 21.15
N ASP A 27 -6.88 -13.81 21.87
CA ASP A 27 -8.22 -13.34 22.18
C ASP A 27 -8.89 -12.73 20.95
N THR A 28 -10.07 -13.25 20.62
CA THR A 28 -10.95 -12.66 19.61
C THR A 28 -11.81 -11.55 20.21
N VAL A 29 -12.43 -10.71 19.36
CA VAL A 29 -13.39 -9.69 19.80
C VAL A 29 -14.52 -10.32 20.64
N GLN A 30 -15.03 -11.48 20.21
CA GLN A 30 -16.08 -12.21 20.92
C GLN A 30 -15.61 -12.70 22.30
N SER A 31 -14.38 -13.21 22.40
CA SER A 31 -13.83 -13.63 23.70
C SER A 31 -13.65 -12.44 24.66
N ILE A 32 -13.27 -11.27 24.13
CA ILE A 32 -13.18 -10.04 24.92
C ILE A 32 -14.56 -9.58 25.38
N GLU A 33 -15.58 -9.66 24.52
CA GLU A 33 -16.98 -9.36 24.87
C GLU A 33 -17.51 -10.26 25.99
N GLU A 34 -17.21 -11.56 25.94
CA GLU A 34 -17.55 -12.52 27.00
C GLU A 34 -16.85 -12.17 28.32
N LYS A 35 -15.56 -11.80 28.28
CA LYS A 35 -14.82 -11.35 29.47
C LYS A 35 -15.40 -10.07 30.07
N ILE A 36 -15.85 -9.12 29.24
CA ILE A 36 -16.54 -7.91 29.68
C ILE A 36 -17.89 -8.28 30.31
N SER A 37 -18.66 -9.16 29.68
CA SER A 37 -19.95 -9.65 30.19
C SER A 37 -19.80 -10.27 31.59
N ALA A 38 -18.84 -11.18 31.76
CA ALA A 38 -18.57 -11.85 33.03
C ALA A 38 -18.22 -10.87 34.16
N ARG A 39 -17.44 -9.81 33.85
CA ARG A 39 -17.08 -8.79 34.85
C ARG A 39 -18.17 -7.76 35.12
N THR A 40 -19.02 -7.48 34.14
CA THR A 40 -20.07 -6.47 34.26
C THR A 40 -21.37 -7.01 34.82
N GLY A 41 -21.60 -8.33 34.71
CA GLY A 41 -22.87 -8.98 34.99
C GLY A 41 -23.93 -8.74 33.91
N VAL A 42 -23.56 -8.12 32.78
CA VAL A 42 -24.48 -7.75 31.70
C VAL A 42 -24.38 -8.80 30.59
N PRO A 43 -25.50 -9.37 30.10
CA PRO A 43 -25.49 -10.32 28.99
C PRO A 43 -24.80 -9.75 27.74
N PRO A 44 -24.07 -10.57 26.96
CA PRO A 44 -23.38 -10.12 25.74
C PRO A 44 -24.32 -9.40 24.75
N ASP A 45 -25.56 -9.89 24.60
CA ASP A 45 -26.56 -9.34 23.69
C ASP A 45 -26.96 -7.88 24.01
N LEU A 46 -26.75 -7.45 25.26
CA LEU A 46 -27.03 -6.10 25.73
C LEU A 46 -25.78 -5.21 25.73
N LEU A 47 -24.59 -5.80 25.56
CA LEU A 47 -23.35 -5.05 25.44
C LEU A 47 -23.19 -4.52 24.02
N LYS A 48 -23.16 -3.19 23.88
CA LYS A 48 -22.79 -2.53 22.63
C LYS A 48 -21.35 -2.05 22.73
N VAL A 49 -20.43 -2.84 22.20
CA VAL A 49 -19.02 -2.43 22.10
C VAL A 49 -18.88 -1.37 21.03
N GLY A 50 -18.12 -0.32 21.34
CA GLY A 50 -17.81 0.75 20.41
C GLY A 50 -16.36 1.19 20.59
N ALA A 51 -15.74 1.61 19.49
CA ALA A 51 -14.43 2.23 19.53
C ALA A 51 -14.53 3.60 20.24
N VAL A 52 -13.55 3.89 21.11
CA VAL A 52 -13.43 5.21 21.71
C VAL A 52 -12.83 6.15 20.68
N LEU A 53 -13.66 7.02 20.12
CA LEU A 53 -13.24 8.02 19.14
C LEU A 53 -12.50 9.16 19.83
N SER A 54 -11.22 8.90 20.13
CA SER A 54 -10.35 9.75 20.94
C SER A 54 -10.03 11.12 20.33
N HIS A 55 -10.39 11.38 19.07
CA HIS A 55 -10.25 12.70 18.45
C HIS A 55 -11.49 13.58 18.58
N ILE A 56 -12.63 13.02 19.00
CA ILE A 56 -13.87 13.80 19.15
C ILE A 56 -13.80 14.61 20.45
N ARG A 57 -14.06 15.91 20.35
CA ARG A 57 -14.15 16.86 21.47
C ARG A 57 -15.49 17.57 21.40
N GLY A 58 -16.20 17.68 22.53
CA GLY A 58 -17.36 18.58 22.58
C GLY A 58 -16.89 20.02 22.36
N ASN A 59 -17.70 20.84 21.68
CA ASN A 59 -17.34 22.22 21.41
C ASN A 59 -17.97 23.20 22.41
N TRP A 60 -17.73 23.01 23.69
CA TRP A 60 -18.27 23.85 24.77
C TRP A 60 -17.66 25.27 24.80
N GLU A 61 -16.48 25.44 24.20
CA GLU A 61 -15.76 26.72 24.09
C GLU A 61 -16.11 27.50 22.81
N HIS A 62 -17.07 27.02 22.00
CA HIS A 62 -17.45 27.64 20.72
C HIS A 62 -16.25 27.87 19.78
N ALA A 63 -15.29 26.95 19.75
CA ALA A 63 -14.15 27.04 18.85
C ALA A 63 -14.58 26.96 17.38
N GLU A 64 -13.88 27.69 16.52
CA GLU A 64 -14.08 27.69 15.07
C GLU A 64 -13.36 26.50 14.40
N CYS A 65 -13.92 26.07 13.27
CA CYS A 65 -13.26 25.08 12.41
C CYS A 65 -12.04 25.70 11.72
N SER A 66 -10.87 25.08 11.84
CA SER A 66 -9.63 25.53 11.18
C SER A 66 -9.63 25.41 9.65
N VAL A 67 -10.71 24.89 9.04
CA VAL A 67 -10.86 24.71 7.59
C VAL A 67 -11.89 25.67 7.01
N CYS A 68 -13.13 25.65 7.51
CA CYS A 68 -14.20 26.54 7.01
C CYS A 68 -14.33 27.85 7.78
N LEU A 69 -13.68 27.98 8.95
CA LEU A 69 -13.75 29.15 9.84
C LEU A 69 -15.15 29.39 10.44
N ASP A 70 -16.04 28.40 10.40
CA ASP A 70 -17.37 28.49 11.02
C ASP A 70 -17.37 27.96 12.46
N GLU A 71 -18.25 28.51 13.28
CA GLU A 71 -18.57 27.98 14.61
C GLU A 71 -19.52 26.77 14.53
N HIS A 72 -19.30 25.77 15.38
CA HIS A 72 -20.14 24.57 15.45
C HIS A 72 -20.54 24.23 16.87
N THR A 73 -21.82 24.04 17.15
CA THR A 73 -22.33 23.93 18.54
C THR A 73 -22.17 22.55 19.19
N THR A 74 -21.71 21.53 18.47
CA THR A 74 -21.77 20.13 18.93
C THR A 74 -20.41 19.57 19.31
N TYR A 75 -19.62 19.19 18.32
CA TYR A 75 -18.31 18.61 18.51
C TYR A 75 -17.38 18.90 17.33
N LEU A 76 -16.09 18.86 17.61
CA LEU A 76 -15.01 19.02 16.64
C LEU A 76 -14.04 17.84 16.76
N PHE A 77 -13.18 17.70 15.76
CA PHE A 77 -12.12 16.72 15.69
C PHE A 77 -10.78 17.40 16.00
N ASP A 78 -10.09 16.93 17.04
CA ASP A 78 -8.74 17.35 17.39
C ASP A 78 -7.75 16.21 17.13
N PHE A 79 -6.80 16.47 16.24
CA PHE A 79 -5.74 15.53 15.85
C PHE A 79 -4.59 15.49 16.89
N GLY A 80 -4.73 16.15 18.04
CA GLY A 80 -3.68 16.34 19.04
C GLY A 80 -2.75 17.52 18.72
N CYS A 81 -3.20 18.43 17.86
CA CYS A 81 -2.50 19.66 17.47
C CYS A 81 -3.28 20.93 17.82
N ARG A 82 -4.49 20.80 18.40
CA ARG A 82 -5.42 21.90 18.69
C ARG A 82 -6.05 22.57 17.46
N HIS A 83 -5.72 22.14 16.24
CA HIS A 83 -6.47 22.51 15.05
C HIS A 83 -7.80 21.75 15.05
N MET A 84 -8.88 22.45 15.35
CA MET A 84 -10.22 21.88 15.46
C MET A 84 -10.86 21.78 14.08
N VAL A 85 -11.34 20.61 13.70
CA VAL A 85 -11.97 20.38 12.39
C VAL A 85 -13.42 19.96 12.59
N CYS A 86 -14.35 20.57 11.86
CA CYS A 86 -15.76 20.18 11.94
C CYS A 86 -16.02 18.87 11.19
N ARG A 87 -17.15 18.23 11.49
CA ARG A 87 -17.57 16.97 10.84
C ARG A 87 -17.63 17.08 9.32
N GLN A 88 -18.16 18.19 8.80
CA GLN A 88 -18.37 18.37 7.37
C GLN A 88 -17.01 18.49 6.64
N CYS A 89 -16.12 19.36 7.13
CA CYS A 89 -14.78 19.48 6.56
C CYS A 89 -13.99 18.18 6.66
N LEU A 90 -14.08 17.45 7.78
CA LEU A 90 -13.44 16.14 7.90
C LEU A 90 -13.99 15.14 6.87
N TYR A 91 -15.31 15.08 6.69
CA TYR A 91 -15.93 14.22 5.67
C TYR A 91 -15.42 14.56 4.26
N GLU A 92 -15.34 15.84 3.91
CA GLU A 92 -14.86 16.28 2.61
C GLU A 92 -13.39 15.97 2.39
N CYS A 93 -12.54 16.21 3.39
CA CYS A 93 -11.13 15.83 3.36
C CYS A 93 -10.96 14.33 3.14
N LEU A 94 -11.72 13.50 3.87
CA LEU A 94 -11.68 12.04 3.73
C LEU A 94 -12.20 11.57 2.37
N ALA A 95 -13.30 12.14 1.89
CA ALA A 95 -13.90 11.75 0.61
C ALA A 95 -12.97 12.10 -0.55
N PHE A 96 -12.33 13.27 -0.47
CA PHE A 96 -11.33 13.70 -1.43
C PHE A 96 -10.07 12.84 -1.35
N ALA A 97 -9.57 12.55 -0.14
CA ALA A 97 -8.41 11.68 0.04
C ALA A 97 -8.65 10.27 -0.48
N LEU A 98 -9.87 9.74 -0.33
CA LEU A 98 -10.25 8.40 -0.83
C LEU A 98 -10.31 8.39 -2.36
N LYS A 99 -10.84 9.46 -2.97
CA LYS A 99 -10.94 9.59 -4.43
C LYS A 99 -9.57 9.79 -5.09
N GLU A 100 -8.72 10.63 -4.51
CA GLU A 100 -7.43 11.02 -5.08
C GLU A 100 -6.25 10.17 -4.55
N GLY A 101 -6.51 9.17 -3.70
CA GLY A 101 -5.47 8.32 -3.12
C GLY A 101 -4.47 9.05 -2.22
N ARG A 102 -4.92 10.07 -1.47
CA ARG A 102 -4.05 10.93 -0.62
C ARG A 102 -3.94 10.50 0.84
N PHE A 103 -4.40 9.29 1.16
CA PHE A 103 -4.11 8.69 2.45
C PHE A 103 -2.60 8.38 2.55
N VAL A 104 -2.07 8.42 3.76
CA VAL A 104 -0.66 8.21 4.06
C VAL A 104 -0.50 7.06 5.03
N PHE A 105 0.52 6.22 4.81
CA PHE A 105 0.87 5.19 5.77
C PHE A 105 1.72 5.81 6.89
N ARG A 106 1.20 5.81 8.13
CA ARG A 106 1.87 6.36 9.31
C ARG A 106 1.89 5.32 10.43
N PRO A 107 2.99 4.56 10.60
CA PRO A 107 3.15 3.68 11.75
C PRO A 107 3.09 4.47 13.08
N PRO A 108 2.44 3.95 14.15
CA PRO A 108 1.75 2.66 14.24
C PRO A 108 0.27 2.69 13.80
N PHE A 109 -0.23 3.83 13.30
CA PHE A 109 -1.65 4.07 13.01
C PHE A 109 -2.13 3.51 11.66
N GLY A 110 -1.21 3.02 10.81
CA GLY A 110 -1.53 2.44 9.50
C GLY A 110 -1.92 3.50 8.46
N TYR A 111 -2.86 3.17 7.57
CA TYR A 111 -3.26 4.03 6.46
C TYR A 111 -4.27 5.10 6.92
N THR A 112 -3.84 6.36 7.01
CA THR A 112 -4.58 7.44 7.68
C THR A 112 -4.52 8.76 6.89
N ILE A 113 -5.16 9.81 7.39
CA ILE A 113 -5.03 11.18 6.89
C ILE A 113 -4.34 12.08 7.93
N THR A 114 -3.64 13.10 7.45
CA THR A 114 -3.07 14.16 8.30
C THR A 114 -4.11 15.25 8.59
N CYS A 115 -3.79 16.08 9.58
CA CYS A 115 -4.52 17.29 9.88
C CYS A 115 -4.64 18.14 8.61
N PRO A 116 -5.84 18.64 8.26
CA PRO A 116 -6.03 19.50 7.10
C PRO A 116 -5.33 20.86 7.20
N TYR A 117 -4.88 21.25 8.40
CA TYR A 117 -4.19 22.52 8.61
C TYR A 117 -2.82 22.51 7.91
N PRO A 118 -2.47 23.54 7.12
CA PRO A 118 -1.22 23.59 6.37
C PRO A 118 0.02 23.39 7.25
N GLY A 119 0.90 22.47 6.86
CA GLY A 119 2.15 22.18 7.57
C GLY A 119 1.99 21.34 8.84
N CYS A 120 0.79 20.92 9.21
CA CYS A 120 0.58 20.04 10.35
C CYS A 120 0.69 18.55 9.97
N GLU A 121 1.53 17.80 10.67
CA GLU A 121 1.74 16.37 10.41
C GLU A 121 0.99 15.42 11.35
N ARG A 122 0.23 15.94 12.32
CA ARG A 122 -0.61 15.09 13.18
C ARG A 122 -1.64 14.35 12.34
N CYS A 123 -1.96 13.11 12.69
CA CYS A 123 -2.88 12.26 11.95
C CYS A 123 -3.97 11.68 12.85
N ILE A 124 -5.01 11.14 12.23
CA ILE A 124 -6.01 10.34 12.95
C ILE A 124 -5.37 9.02 13.37
N ALA A 125 -5.46 8.71 14.67
CA ALA A 125 -4.89 7.52 15.27
C ALA A 125 -5.80 6.29 15.15
N ASP A 126 -7.11 6.50 15.02
CA ASP A 126 -8.11 5.42 14.96
C ASP A 126 -8.94 5.51 13.67
N ALA A 127 -8.82 4.50 12.80
CA ALA A 127 -9.53 4.42 11.53
C ALA A 127 -11.07 4.39 11.67
N HIS A 128 -11.64 4.10 12.84
CA HIS A 128 -13.09 4.16 13.07
C HIS A 128 -13.66 5.57 12.84
N HIS A 129 -12.84 6.63 12.92
CA HIS A 129 -13.26 7.99 12.53
C HIS A 129 -13.66 8.07 11.06
N PHE A 130 -13.10 7.21 10.19
CA PHE A 130 -13.42 7.19 8.76
C PHE A 130 -14.81 6.64 8.47
N ARG A 131 -15.50 6.06 9.46
CA ARG A 131 -16.91 5.65 9.34
C ARG A 131 -17.86 6.82 9.10
N ILE A 132 -17.41 8.07 9.33
CA ILE A 132 -18.12 9.29 8.92
C ILE A 132 -18.41 9.30 7.41
N LEU A 133 -17.59 8.62 6.60
CA LEU A 133 -17.79 8.47 5.16
C LEU A 133 -19.03 7.63 4.78
N GLY A 134 -19.61 6.90 5.73
CA GLY A 134 -20.64 5.89 5.48
C GLY A 134 -20.05 4.51 5.17
N ASN A 135 -20.88 3.47 5.26
CA ASN A 135 -20.43 2.08 5.22
C ASN A 135 -19.73 1.71 3.90
N GLU A 136 -20.27 2.11 2.74
CA GLU A 136 -19.71 1.75 1.42
C GLU A 136 -18.30 2.31 1.22
N LYS A 137 -18.12 3.61 1.47
CA LYS A 137 -16.82 4.27 1.36
C LYS A 137 -15.83 3.79 2.42
N TYR A 138 -16.31 3.46 3.61
CA TYR A 138 -15.47 2.90 4.66
C TYR A 138 -14.96 1.50 4.30
N GLN A 139 -15.82 0.63 3.73
CA GLN A 139 -15.40 -0.68 3.21
C GLN A 139 -14.40 -0.54 2.05
N LEU A 140 -14.62 0.42 1.15
CA LEU A 140 -13.67 0.73 0.08
C LEU A 140 -12.32 1.19 0.65
N TYR A 141 -12.33 2.08 1.65
CA TYR A 141 -11.12 2.47 2.37
C TYR A 141 -10.41 1.25 2.99
N GLN A 142 -11.14 0.35 3.67
CA GLN A 142 -10.55 -0.85 4.28
C GLN A 142 -9.88 -1.75 3.24
N LYS A 143 -10.52 -1.94 2.07
CA LYS A 143 -9.94 -2.68 0.95
C LYS A 143 -8.64 -2.03 0.46
N ILE A 144 -8.67 -0.72 0.17
CA ILE A 144 -7.49 0.01 -0.31
C ILE A 144 -6.38 0.00 0.74
N ALA A 145 -6.70 0.15 2.03
CA ALA A 145 -5.74 0.12 3.12
C ALA A 145 -5.04 -1.23 3.23
N ALA A 146 -5.78 -2.33 3.07
CA ALA A 146 -5.23 -3.69 3.05
C ALA A 146 -4.32 -3.90 1.82
N GLU A 147 -4.77 -3.50 0.63
CA GLU A 147 -3.96 -3.58 -0.59
C GLU A 147 -2.67 -2.75 -0.44
N LYS A 148 -2.74 -1.52 0.07
CA LYS A 148 -1.56 -0.69 0.31
C LYS A 148 -0.60 -1.27 1.33
N LEU A 149 -1.11 -1.96 2.35
CA LEU A 149 -0.24 -2.67 3.30
C LEU A 149 0.52 -3.81 2.60
N VAL A 150 -0.17 -4.60 1.77
CA VAL A 150 0.46 -5.67 0.98
C VAL A 150 1.49 -5.10 0.01
N GLU A 151 1.19 -3.97 -0.66
CA GLU A 151 2.12 -3.32 -1.59
C GLU A 151 3.42 -2.84 -0.93
N LEU A 152 3.36 -2.46 0.35
CA LEU A 152 4.52 -1.95 1.10
C LEU A 152 5.42 -3.05 1.68
N ASP A 153 4.94 -4.28 1.79
CA ASP A 153 5.70 -5.43 2.29
C ASP A 153 6.33 -6.18 1.11
N ASP A 154 7.61 -6.54 1.23
CA ASP A 154 8.35 -7.28 0.21
C ASP A 154 7.82 -8.70 -0.01
N ARG A 155 7.09 -9.24 0.97
CA ARG A 155 6.40 -10.54 0.89
C ARG A 155 4.97 -10.40 0.36
N GLY A 156 4.51 -9.18 0.08
CA GLY A 156 3.18 -8.93 -0.43
C GLY A 156 3.02 -9.31 -1.89
N VAL A 157 1.98 -10.08 -2.20
CA VAL A 157 1.71 -10.61 -3.53
C VAL A 157 0.30 -10.25 -3.97
N PHE A 158 0.18 -9.82 -5.24
CA PHE A 158 -1.09 -9.57 -5.90
C PHE A 158 -1.33 -10.61 -6.99
N CYS A 159 -2.52 -11.20 -6.98
CA CYS A 159 -2.98 -12.12 -8.02
C CYS A 159 -3.12 -11.37 -9.35
N PRO A 160 -2.44 -11.80 -10.44
CA PRO A 160 -2.45 -11.08 -11.71
C PRO A 160 -3.70 -11.33 -12.55
N TYR A 161 -4.56 -12.26 -12.13
CA TYR A 161 -5.75 -12.62 -12.87
C TYR A 161 -6.86 -11.56 -12.68
N PRO A 162 -7.37 -10.94 -13.77
CA PRO A 162 -8.31 -9.81 -13.69
C PRO A 162 -9.64 -10.10 -12.98
N ASP A 163 -10.03 -11.37 -12.93
CA ASP A 163 -11.26 -11.88 -12.31
C ASP A 163 -11.10 -12.21 -10.82
N CYS A 164 -9.88 -12.18 -10.27
CA CYS A 164 -9.62 -12.51 -8.86
C CYS A 164 -9.25 -11.28 -8.01
N ASN A 165 -8.24 -10.51 -8.43
CA ASN A 165 -7.77 -9.31 -7.72
C ASN A 165 -7.48 -9.53 -6.20
N SER A 166 -7.10 -10.76 -5.83
CA SER A 166 -6.71 -11.13 -4.47
C SER A 166 -5.31 -10.62 -4.13
N SER A 167 -5.09 -10.29 -2.85
CA SER A 167 -3.80 -9.85 -2.31
C SER A 167 -3.52 -10.57 -1.00
N PHE A 168 -2.31 -11.11 -0.84
CA PHE A 168 -1.94 -11.92 0.32
C PHE A 168 -0.43 -11.83 0.59
N PHE A 169 -0.01 -12.24 1.78
CA PHE A 169 1.41 -12.38 2.10
C PHE A 169 1.88 -13.79 1.76
N TRP A 170 3.06 -13.89 1.18
CA TRP A 170 3.73 -15.16 0.93
C TRP A 170 4.70 -15.49 2.06
N GLU A 171 4.66 -16.73 2.53
CA GLU A 171 5.63 -17.30 3.45
C GLU A 171 6.16 -18.57 2.79
N ILE A 172 7.47 -18.64 2.48
CA ILE A 172 8.30 -19.87 2.32
C ILE A 172 9.70 -19.45 1.80
N GLU A 173 10.73 -20.04 2.42
CA GLU A 173 12.16 -20.02 2.08
C GLU A 173 12.48 -21.05 0.97
N ASP A 174 13.42 -20.71 0.08
CA ASP A 174 13.84 -21.44 -1.13
C ASP A 174 12.74 -21.66 -2.20
N ASP A 175 12.68 -20.78 -3.20
CA ASP A 175 11.60 -20.82 -4.20
C ASP A 175 12.03 -20.32 -5.60
N ASP A 176 11.56 -21.04 -6.64
CA ASP A 176 11.69 -20.76 -8.07
C ASP A 176 10.78 -19.62 -8.57
N GLY A 177 10.18 -18.89 -7.62
CA GLY A 177 9.35 -17.70 -7.84
C GLY A 177 7.91 -18.04 -8.23
N LYS A 178 7.48 -19.31 -8.15
CA LYS A 178 6.13 -19.73 -8.49
C LYS A 178 5.26 -19.79 -7.24
N THR A 179 4.09 -19.15 -7.32
CA THR A 179 3.11 -19.13 -6.23
C THR A 179 1.73 -19.49 -6.75
N SER A 180 0.89 -20.02 -5.86
CA SER A 180 -0.54 -20.21 -6.12
C SER A 180 -1.35 -19.15 -5.39
N CYS A 181 -2.41 -18.64 -6.01
CA CYS A 181 -3.36 -17.76 -5.35
C CYS A 181 -4.24 -18.56 -4.37
N PRO A 182 -4.39 -18.15 -3.09
CA PRO A 182 -5.24 -18.87 -2.13
C PRO A 182 -6.73 -18.81 -2.48
N ASP A 183 -7.18 -17.76 -3.17
CA ASP A 183 -8.60 -17.59 -3.51
C ASP A 183 -9.00 -18.32 -4.80
N CYS A 184 -8.22 -18.15 -5.88
CA CYS A 184 -8.56 -18.73 -7.18
C CYS A 184 -7.74 -19.97 -7.57
N LEU A 185 -6.78 -20.37 -6.72
CA LEU A 185 -5.94 -21.57 -6.87
C LEU A 185 -5.10 -21.64 -8.15
N ARG A 186 -4.99 -20.53 -8.89
CA ARG A 186 -4.21 -20.45 -10.13
C ARG A 186 -2.75 -20.11 -9.82
N LEU A 187 -1.86 -20.74 -10.58
CA LEU A 187 -0.41 -20.57 -10.49
C LEU A 187 0.06 -19.35 -11.30
N PHE A 188 0.94 -18.57 -10.72
CA PHE A 188 1.60 -17.45 -11.39
C PHE A 188 2.98 -17.19 -10.77
N CYS A 189 3.82 -16.42 -11.44
CA CYS A 189 5.08 -15.99 -10.85
C CYS A 189 4.91 -14.73 -10.01
N ARG A 190 5.41 -14.75 -8.77
CA ARG A 190 5.38 -13.59 -7.87
C ARG A 190 6.35 -12.48 -8.28
N LEU A 191 7.46 -12.82 -8.93
CA LEU A 191 8.50 -11.86 -9.33
C LEU A 191 8.02 -10.96 -10.49
N CYS A 192 7.51 -11.57 -11.56
CA CYS A 192 7.03 -10.82 -12.73
C CYS A 192 5.51 -10.56 -12.71
N LYS A 193 4.79 -11.08 -11.70
CA LYS A 193 3.34 -10.98 -11.55
C LYS A 193 2.60 -11.42 -12.83
N SER A 194 3.00 -12.55 -13.40
CA SER A 194 2.42 -13.09 -14.64
C SER A 194 2.12 -14.58 -14.54
N ALA A 195 1.00 -14.99 -15.13
CA ALA A 195 0.64 -16.40 -15.33
C ALA A 195 1.55 -17.09 -16.36
N GLN A 196 2.07 -16.32 -17.33
CA GLN A 196 3.03 -16.79 -18.33
C GLN A 196 4.40 -16.18 -17.97
N CYS A 197 5.03 -16.73 -16.94
CA CYS A 197 6.37 -16.32 -16.52
C CYS A 197 7.41 -16.78 -17.54
N VAL A 198 8.22 -15.84 -18.01
CA VAL A 198 9.49 -16.10 -18.71
C VAL A 198 10.71 -15.78 -17.83
N CYS A 199 10.48 -15.40 -16.58
CA CYS A 199 11.49 -15.27 -15.54
C CYS A 199 12.24 -16.59 -15.39
N GLY A 200 13.55 -16.58 -15.61
CA GLY A 200 14.38 -17.80 -15.60
C GLY A 200 14.44 -18.55 -16.93
N ILE A 201 13.77 -18.08 -18.00
CA ILE A 201 14.12 -18.46 -19.38
C ILE A 201 15.31 -17.57 -19.80
N GLU A 202 16.45 -17.77 -19.16
CA GLU A 202 17.72 -17.35 -19.72
C GLU A 202 18.12 -18.43 -20.72
N ASP A 203 17.88 -18.19 -22.01
CA ASP A 203 18.44 -19.04 -23.04
C ASP A 203 19.88 -18.58 -23.31
N PRO A 204 20.91 -19.30 -22.84
CA PRO A 204 22.30 -18.91 -23.05
C PRO A 204 22.65 -18.80 -24.54
N THR A 205 21.90 -19.47 -25.43
CA THR A 205 22.11 -19.36 -26.88
C THR A 205 21.61 -18.01 -27.41
N THR A 206 20.50 -17.48 -26.90
CA THR A 206 19.97 -16.18 -27.32
C THR A 206 20.85 -15.02 -26.83
N ILE A 207 21.41 -15.11 -25.62
CA ILE A 207 22.38 -14.13 -25.10
C ILE A 207 23.65 -14.14 -25.94
N THR A 208 24.18 -15.33 -26.25
CA THR A 208 25.38 -15.47 -27.09
C THR A 208 25.14 -14.87 -28.48
N ILE A 209 24.01 -15.19 -29.12
CA ILE A 209 23.67 -14.64 -30.45
C ILE A 209 23.49 -13.13 -30.41
N GLN A 210 22.84 -12.55 -29.40
CA GLN A 210 22.69 -11.10 -29.29
C GLN A 210 23.99 -10.38 -28.93
N ALA A 211 24.87 -11.04 -28.18
CA ALA A 211 26.18 -10.52 -27.82
C ALA A 211 27.17 -10.58 -28.99
N THR A 212 27.13 -11.62 -29.82
CA THR A 212 28.08 -11.81 -30.93
C THR A 212 27.56 -11.40 -32.28
N THR A 213 26.24 -11.29 -32.50
CA THR A 213 25.65 -11.07 -33.83
C THR A 213 24.68 -9.89 -33.87
N LYS A 214 24.93 -8.92 -34.76
CA LYS A 214 24.03 -7.78 -35.03
C LYS A 214 23.86 -7.53 -36.52
N LYS A 215 22.79 -6.83 -36.91
CA LYS A 215 22.51 -6.49 -38.32
C LYS A 215 23.22 -5.21 -38.74
N CYS A 216 23.88 -5.24 -39.90
CA CYS A 216 24.47 -4.04 -40.49
C CYS A 216 23.41 -2.95 -40.70
N PRO A 217 23.62 -1.69 -40.24
CA PRO A 217 22.64 -0.63 -40.39
C PRO A 217 22.33 -0.28 -41.84
N GLY A 218 23.30 -0.40 -42.75
CA GLY A 218 23.17 -0.11 -44.18
C GLY A 218 22.41 -1.18 -44.98
N CYS A 219 22.84 -2.45 -44.91
CA CYS A 219 22.28 -3.53 -45.76
C CYS A 219 21.51 -4.62 -45.01
N LYS A 220 21.41 -4.54 -43.67
CA LYS A 220 20.66 -5.46 -42.78
C LYS A 220 21.12 -6.92 -42.75
N VAL A 221 22.26 -7.23 -43.36
CA VAL A 221 22.90 -8.55 -43.26
C VAL A 221 23.39 -8.79 -41.82
N ASN A 222 23.26 -10.01 -41.32
CA ASN A 222 23.77 -10.39 -40.01
C ASN A 222 25.31 -10.37 -40.03
N THR A 223 25.91 -9.77 -39.02
CA THR A 223 27.35 -9.63 -38.89
C THR A 223 27.77 -10.07 -37.50
N GLU A 224 28.73 -10.97 -37.45
CA GLU A 224 29.34 -11.48 -36.23
C GLU A 224 30.52 -10.60 -35.82
N ARG A 225 30.65 -10.33 -34.52
CA ARG A 225 31.77 -9.60 -33.94
C ARG A 225 32.91 -10.59 -33.66
N ASN A 226 34.02 -10.45 -34.39
CA ASN A 226 35.28 -11.09 -34.01
C ASN A 226 35.91 -10.24 -32.90
N GLU A 227 36.16 -10.86 -31.75
CA GLU A 227 36.51 -10.25 -30.47
C GLU A 227 37.57 -9.12 -30.55
N GLY A 228 37.41 -8.07 -29.74
CA GLY A 228 38.40 -7.01 -29.54
C GLY A 228 37.93 -5.61 -29.96
N CYS A 229 37.41 -5.41 -31.17
CA CYS A 229 37.05 -4.06 -31.66
C CYS A 229 35.52 -3.91 -31.83
N THR A 230 34.98 -2.73 -31.53
CA THR A 230 33.56 -2.41 -31.79
C THR A 230 33.33 -1.81 -33.18
N HIS A 231 34.41 -1.47 -33.90
CA HIS A 231 34.38 -0.99 -35.28
C HIS A 231 34.29 -2.16 -36.25
N ILE A 232 33.22 -2.21 -37.04
CA ILE A 232 32.95 -3.28 -37.99
C ILE A 232 32.92 -2.74 -39.41
N HIS A 233 33.73 -3.35 -40.27
CA HIS A 233 33.65 -3.16 -41.72
C HIS A 233 32.70 -4.20 -42.34
N CYS A 234 31.57 -3.76 -42.90
CA CYS A 234 30.60 -4.68 -43.51
C CYS A 234 31.11 -5.22 -44.85
N THR A 235 31.37 -6.52 -44.94
CA THR A 235 31.85 -7.18 -46.18
C THR A 235 30.85 -7.16 -47.34
N ASN A 236 29.56 -6.93 -47.07
CA ASN A 236 28.52 -6.91 -48.11
C ASN A 236 28.32 -5.53 -48.74
N CYS A 237 28.32 -4.45 -47.94
CA CYS A 237 28.06 -3.10 -48.45
C CYS A 237 29.23 -2.12 -48.29
N GLY A 238 30.33 -2.54 -47.65
CA GLY A 238 31.52 -1.72 -47.42
C GLY A 238 31.37 -0.62 -46.36
N MET A 239 30.24 -0.56 -45.65
CA MET A 239 30.02 0.44 -44.61
C MET A 239 30.77 0.08 -43.33
N ASP A 240 31.49 1.06 -42.80
CA ASP A 240 32.07 1.06 -41.46
C ASP A 240 31.04 1.53 -40.42
N TRP A 241 30.79 0.70 -39.41
CA TRP A 241 29.74 0.93 -38.41
C TRP A 241 30.13 0.47 -37.01
N CYS A 242 29.52 1.06 -35.99
CA CYS A 242 29.75 0.71 -34.59
C CYS A 242 28.81 -0.41 -34.13
N PHE A 243 29.37 -1.51 -33.63
CA PHE A 243 28.60 -2.66 -33.12
C PHE A 243 27.72 -2.27 -31.92
N ILE A 244 28.15 -1.36 -31.06
CA ILE A 244 27.37 -0.93 -29.88
C ILE A 244 26.21 -0.03 -30.32
N CYS A 245 26.50 1.03 -31.06
CA CYS A 245 25.52 2.04 -31.48
C CYS A 245 24.58 1.57 -32.59
N VAL A 246 24.95 0.54 -33.36
CA VAL A 246 24.21 0.05 -34.53
C VAL A 246 23.96 1.18 -35.56
N GLY A 247 25.01 1.95 -35.83
CA GLY A 247 25.01 3.11 -36.73
C GLY A 247 26.39 3.38 -37.34
N PRO A 248 26.51 4.34 -38.28
CA PRO A 248 27.78 4.68 -38.91
C PRO A 248 28.89 4.95 -37.89
N TRP A 249 30.12 4.52 -38.19
CA TRP A 249 31.25 4.77 -37.30
C TRP A 249 31.59 6.27 -37.25
N THR A 250 31.82 6.79 -36.05
CA THR A 250 32.18 8.21 -35.82
C THR A 250 33.35 8.33 -34.86
N GLU A 251 33.98 9.50 -34.80
CA GLU A 251 35.04 9.81 -33.82
C GLU A 251 34.54 9.63 -32.38
N ASP A 252 33.28 9.95 -32.09
CA ASP A 252 32.69 9.72 -30.77
C ASP A 252 32.66 8.23 -30.39
N CYS A 253 32.49 7.32 -31.36
CA CYS A 253 32.54 5.88 -31.10
C CYS A 253 33.97 5.44 -30.74
N GLN A 254 34.96 6.05 -31.39
CA GLN A 254 36.38 5.80 -31.15
C GLN A 254 36.84 6.28 -29.76
N TRP A 255 36.25 7.34 -29.21
CA TRP A 255 36.61 7.80 -27.85
C TRP A 255 35.84 7.08 -26.75
N ASN A 256 34.57 6.75 -26.97
CA ASN A 256 33.70 6.26 -25.91
C ASN A 256 33.66 4.74 -25.77
N HIS A 257 33.91 3.99 -26.85
CA HIS A 257 33.77 2.53 -26.83
C HIS A 257 34.51 1.83 -27.97
N TRP A 258 35.76 2.23 -28.26
CA TRP A 258 36.57 1.63 -29.33
C TRP A 258 36.85 0.14 -29.09
N PHE A 259 37.21 -0.21 -27.86
CA PHE A 259 37.47 -1.56 -27.40
C PHE A 259 36.53 -1.86 -26.23
N ASP A 260 36.12 -3.12 -26.12
CA ASP A 260 35.23 -3.68 -25.10
C ASP A 260 35.92 -4.95 -24.58
#